data_AF-A0A3N9P2V1-F1
#
_entry.id   AF-A0A3N9P2V1-F1
#
_cell.length_a   1.000
_cell.length_b   1.000
_cell.length_c   1.000
_cell.angle_alpha   90.00
_cell.angle_beta   90.00
_cell.angle_gamma   90.00
#
_symmetry.space_group_name_H-M   'P 1'
#
loop_
_entity.id
_entity.type
_entity.pdbx_description
1 polymer ?
#
loop_
_entity_poly.entity_id
_entity_poly.type
_entity_poly.pdbx_seq_one_letter_code
_entity_poly.pdbx_strand_id
1 'polypeptide(L)'
;MKQLFCLLPIVLFLACTRQFTESKVISFSGIVRLSNELDFSGITVELYGAATDTAISNRLTRFPNTGLDRRLDLTFDHRLATPLYATTTDEEGHYFFSDIPDGQYHIVAEKADFGWRYLLNVDGASAIPEMKLYREITISGSIDTYTVWPAGQHVIINGDLTIREGGTLLIDKGCVVRIGNNYKIEANGGIQVNGTEDDMVWFTANVPSAESGYTAWRGVNANGMTTMNCARLDFAIDGIRTSAAEFTISRSLFSRVGNTGILISRESTGIVENCAFFNCPVGVRIEGNSDAQVVRTLFATTPISLYGAGIVINASRATVTDNLFRGLGTACIFEFNTYGDFMHNYLEKCTTGVYANKASFAATNPVRMEYNILRDCDKTAIEIYNCNAPIIERNNIHYSGRGWLVSGYAVHWQEAKSVSFPHNYWGLTEVNDVVHYIDVRDNDSATQPYSIFVEPILTEPHGDAGPR
;
A
#
# COMPACT_ATOMS: atom_id res chain seq x y z
N MET A 1 -74.07 -53.99 19.96
CA MET A 1 -74.39 -52.55 19.91
C MET A 1 -73.28 -51.79 20.63
N LYS A 2 -72.33 -51.22 19.88
CA LYS A 2 -71.47 -50.07 20.22
C LYS A 2 -70.52 -49.86 19.04
N GLN A 3 -70.75 -48.78 18.30
CA GLN A 3 -69.89 -48.27 17.24
C GLN A 3 -68.60 -47.72 17.86
N LEU A 4 -67.46 -47.93 17.21
CA LEU A 4 -66.27 -47.13 17.43
C LEU A 4 -65.68 -46.72 16.08
N PHE A 5 -65.79 -45.43 15.80
CA PHE A 5 -65.11 -44.70 14.74
C PHE A 5 -63.60 -44.74 14.99
N CYS A 6 -62.80 -45.10 13.97
CA CYS A 6 -61.38 -44.78 13.93
C CYS A 6 -61.12 -43.94 12.67
N LEU A 7 -60.73 -42.68 12.90
CA LEU A 7 -60.27 -41.72 11.92
C LEU A 7 -58.98 -42.20 11.24
N LEU A 8 -58.91 -42.04 9.92
CA LEU A 8 -57.69 -42.13 9.12
C LEU A 8 -56.95 -40.78 9.18
N PRO A 9 -55.63 -40.72 9.48
CA PRO A 9 -54.88 -39.47 9.36
C PRO A 9 -54.49 -39.25 7.89
N ILE A 10 -54.94 -38.13 7.32
CA ILE A 10 -54.51 -37.59 6.04
C ILE A 10 -53.08 -37.05 6.22
N VAL A 11 -52.10 -37.74 5.64
CA VAL A 11 -50.72 -37.26 5.55
C VAL A 11 -50.67 -36.21 4.43
N LEU A 12 -50.62 -34.93 4.81
CA LEU A 12 -50.28 -33.84 3.89
C LEU A 12 -48.78 -33.94 3.54
N PHE A 13 -48.49 -34.30 2.29
CA PHE A 13 -47.17 -34.07 1.70
C PHE A 13 -47.00 -32.55 1.49
N LEU A 14 -46.30 -31.89 2.41
CA LEU A 14 -45.69 -30.59 2.16
C LEU A 14 -44.58 -30.78 1.12
N ALA A 15 -44.92 -30.58 -0.16
CA ALA A 15 -43.92 -30.35 -1.19
C ALA A 15 -43.24 -29.00 -0.88
N CYS A 16 -42.06 -29.04 -0.27
CA CYS A 16 -41.11 -27.94 -0.35
C CYS A 16 -40.73 -27.77 -1.82
N THR A 17 -41.44 -26.90 -2.56
CA THR A 17 -40.90 -26.31 -3.77
C THR A 17 -39.76 -25.41 -3.33
N ARG A 18 -38.52 -25.95 -3.30
CA ARG A 18 -37.33 -25.11 -3.44
C ARG A 18 -37.50 -24.41 -4.79
N GLN A 19 -37.93 -23.14 -4.77
CA GLN A 19 -37.76 -22.26 -5.90
C GLN A 19 -36.25 -22.23 -6.16
N PHE A 20 -35.80 -22.92 -7.20
CA PHE A 20 -34.49 -22.63 -7.78
C PHE A 20 -34.60 -21.21 -8.32
N THR A 21 -34.12 -20.23 -7.56
CA THR A 21 -33.82 -18.91 -8.13
C THR A 21 -32.78 -19.16 -9.22
N GLU A 22 -33.16 -18.95 -10.48
CA GLU A 22 -32.20 -18.93 -11.58
C GLU A 22 -31.06 -17.97 -11.20
N SER A 23 -29.82 -18.42 -11.36
CA SER A 23 -28.67 -17.55 -11.16
C SER A 23 -28.81 -16.39 -12.14
N LYS A 24 -28.92 -15.17 -11.61
CA LYS A 24 -28.97 -13.96 -12.44
C LYS A 24 -27.72 -13.92 -13.31
N VAL A 25 -27.91 -13.79 -14.62
CA VAL A 25 -26.84 -13.64 -15.59
C VAL A 25 -26.84 -12.23 -16.19
N ILE A 26 -25.68 -11.79 -16.63
CA ILE A 26 -25.38 -10.51 -17.25
C ILE A 26 -24.60 -10.75 -18.55
N SER A 27 -24.50 -9.71 -19.37
CA SER A 27 -23.74 -9.72 -20.61
C SER A 27 -22.84 -8.51 -20.67
N PHE A 28 -21.67 -8.64 -21.28
CA PHE A 28 -20.74 -7.54 -21.53
C PHE A 28 -20.54 -7.38 -23.03
N SER A 29 -20.58 -6.15 -23.51
CA SER A 29 -20.30 -5.80 -24.91
C SER A 29 -19.55 -4.50 -24.97
N GLY A 30 -18.63 -4.36 -25.92
CA GLY A 30 -17.90 -3.12 -26.12
C GLY A 30 -17.18 -3.08 -27.45
N ILE A 31 -16.36 -2.05 -27.62
CA ILE A 31 -15.55 -1.81 -28.82
C ILE A 31 -14.10 -1.63 -28.38
N VAL A 32 -13.17 -2.25 -29.10
CA VAL A 32 -11.74 -2.00 -28.98
C VAL A 32 -11.19 -1.49 -30.31
N ARG A 33 -10.43 -0.39 -30.27
CA ARG A 33 -9.77 0.23 -31.43
C ARG A 33 -8.27 0.11 -31.33
N LEU A 34 -7.62 -0.05 -32.48
CA LEU A 34 -6.17 0.05 -32.63
C LEU A 34 -5.81 1.41 -33.23
N SER A 35 -4.86 2.13 -32.64
CA SER A 35 -4.45 3.43 -33.16
C SER A 35 -3.81 3.30 -34.54
N ASN A 36 -4.32 4.08 -35.50
CA ASN A 36 -3.84 4.15 -36.89
C ASN A 36 -4.02 2.86 -37.71
N GLU A 37 -4.90 1.95 -37.28
CA GLU A 37 -5.29 0.77 -38.05
C GLU A 37 -6.75 0.88 -38.52
N LEU A 38 -7.13 0.07 -39.50
CA LEU A 38 -8.49 -0.03 -40.03
C LEU A 38 -9.16 -1.38 -39.76
N ASP A 39 -8.37 -2.42 -39.48
CA ASP A 39 -8.83 -3.75 -39.08
C ASP A 39 -8.62 -3.91 -37.58
N PHE A 40 -9.71 -4.11 -36.84
CA PHE A 40 -9.72 -4.29 -35.40
C PHE A 40 -10.00 -5.72 -34.98
N SER A 41 -9.91 -6.69 -35.91
CA SER A 41 -10.19 -8.10 -35.63
C SER A 41 -9.11 -8.79 -34.82
N GLY A 42 -9.53 -9.82 -34.07
CA GLY A 42 -8.62 -10.70 -33.36
C GLY A 42 -7.85 -10.00 -32.23
N ILE A 43 -8.41 -8.95 -31.64
CA ILE A 43 -7.97 -8.42 -30.34
C ILE A 43 -8.55 -9.34 -29.29
N THR A 44 -7.70 -9.88 -28.42
CA THR A 44 -8.14 -10.75 -27.33
C THR A 44 -8.84 -9.88 -26.28
N VAL A 45 -10.04 -10.28 -25.87
CA VAL A 45 -10.75 -9.65 -24.76
C VAL A 45 -11.04 -10.71 -23.72
N GLU A 46 -10.67 -10.44 -22.48
CA GLU A 46 -10.72 -11.39 -21.38
C GLU A 46 -11.44 -10.80 -20.15
N LEU A 47 -12.12 -11.67 -19.42
CA LEU A 47 -12.86 -11.31 -18.20
C LEU A 47 -12.26 -12.01 -16.99
N TYR A 48 -11.91 -11.24 -15.96
CA TYR A 48 -11.34 -11.71 -14.71
C TYR A 48 -12.28 -11.38 -13.56
N GLY A 49 -12.37 -12.24 -12.55
CA GLY A 49 -13.13 -11.93 -11.34
C GLY A 49 -12.49 -10.80 -10.54
N ALA A 50 -13.27 -9.83 -10.08
CA ALA A 50 -12.77 -8.77 -9.21
C ALA A 50 -12.80 -9.23 -7.74
N ALA A 51 -11.63 -9.26 -7.11
CA ALA A 51 -11.51 -9.59 -5.68
C ALA A 51 -11.46 -8.32 -4.85
N THR A 52 -12.15 -8.31 -3.70
CA THR A 52 -12.12 -7.20 -2.74
C THR A 52 -11.51 -7.65 -1.42
N ASP A 53 -10.49 -6.95 -0.92
CA ASP A 53 -10.06 -7.10 0.48
C ASP A 53 -11.01 -6.29 1.37
N THR A 54 -12.06 -6.97 1.85
CA THR A 54 -13.11 -6.35 2.67
C THR A 54 -12.56 -5.73 3.95
N ALA A 55 -11.46 -6.24 4.51
CA ALA A 55 -10.89 -5.67 5.72
C ALA A 55 -10.20 -4.32 5.44
N ILE A 56 -9.45 -4.22 4.35
CA ILE A 56 -8.84 -2.95 3.93
C ILE A 56 -9.94 -1.96 3.49
N SER A 57 -10.92 -2.41 2.69
CA SER A 57 -12.05 -1.56 2.27
C SER A 57 -12.83 -1.01 3.47
N ASN A 58 -13.06 -1.79 4.51
CA ASN A 58 -13.71 -1.32 5.74
C ASN A 58 -12.87 -0.25 6.46
N ARG A 59 -11.54 -0.32 6.40
CA ARG A 59 -10.65 0.69 7.01
C ARG A 59 -10.63 1.98 6.23
N LEU A 60 -10.53 1.91 4.91
CA LEU A 60 -10.66 3.06 4.03
C LEU A 60 -12.09 3.64 4.03
N THR A 61 -13.06 2.90 4.57
CA THR A 61 -14.39 3.44 4.87
C THR A 61 -14.39 4.33 6.10
N ARG A 62 -13.63 3.95 7.14
CA ARG A 62 -13.46 4.73 8.35
C ARG A 62 -12.54 5.94 8.16
N PHE A 63 -11.50 5.80 7.33
CA PHE A 63 -10.49 6.83 7.06
C PHE A 63 -10.41 7.10 5.54
N PRO A 64 -11.37 7.86 4.98
CA PRO A 64 -11.49 8.04 3.52
C PRO A 64 -10.35 8.85 2.91
N ASN A 65 -9.66 9.68 3.70
CA ASN A 65 -8.57 10.53 3.24
C ASN A 65 -7.21 9.82 3.19
N THR A 66 -7.12 8.52 3.53
CA THR A 66 -5.87 7.77 3.57
C THR A 66 -5.76 6.80 2.40
N GLY A 67 -4.60 6.76 1.72
CA GLY A 67 -4.34 5.85 0.60
C GLY A 67 -4.93 6.33 -0.73
N LEU A 68 -5.34 5.37 -1.58
CA LEU A 68 -5.78 5.60 -2.96
C LEU A 68 -7.31 5.55 -3.12
N ASP A 69 -8.07 6.26 -2.30
CA ASP A 69 -9.55 6.31 -2.35
C ASP A 69 -10.22 4.96 -2.70
N ARG A 70 -9.86 3.89 -1.95
CA ARG A 70 -10.40 2.53 -2.08
C ARG A 70 -10.12 1.79 -3.40
N ARG A 71 -9.25 2.31 -4.25
CA ARG A 71 -8.86 1.69 -5.54
C ARG A 71 -7.90 0.50 -5.39
N LEU A 72 -8.30 -0.52 -4.63
CA LEU A 72 -7.51 -1.76 -4.45
C LEU A 72 -7.42 -2.60 -5.72
N ASP A 73 -8.37 -2.41 -6.65
CA ASP A 73 -8.35 -2.97 -8.00
C ASP A 73 -7.09 -2.60 -8.78
N LEU A 74 -6.45 -1.49 -8.44
CA LEU A 74 -5.20 -1.07 -9.05
C LEU A 74 -4.04 -2.03 -8.76
N THR A 75 -4.18 -3.00 -7.86
CA THR A 75 -3.17 -4.05 -7.65
C THR A 75 -3.28 -5.20 -8.66
N PHE A 76 -4.38 -5.27 -9.42
CA PHE A 76 -4.64 -6.32 -10.41
C PHE A 76 -3.59 -6.30 -11.54
N ASP A 77 -3.15 -7.49 -11.93
CA ASP A 77 -2.28 -7.72 -13.08
C ASP A 77 -2.73 -9.03 -13.75
N HIS A 78 -3.38 -8.92 -14.91
CA HIS A 78 -3.90 -10.06 -15.67
C HIS A 78 -2.84 -11.13 -15.96
N ARG A 79 -1.57 -10.73 -16.10
CA ARG A 79 -0.44 -11.64 -16.39
C ARG A 79 -0.13 -12.60 -15.23
N LEU A 80 -0.71 -12.35 -14.05
CA LEU A 80 -0.59 -13.19 -12.86
C LEU A 80 -1.87 -13.96 -12.54
N ALA A 81 -2.90 -13.87 -13.38
CA ALA A 81 -4.20 -14.49 -13.15
C ALA A 81 -4.63 -15.32 -14.36
N THR A 82 -5.60 -16.21 -14.16
CA THR A 82 -6.25 -16.94 -15.25
C THR A 82 -7.59 -16.28 -15.55
N PRO A 83 -7.90 -15.98 -16.83
CA PRO A 83 -9.19 -15.42 -17.20
C PRO A 83 -10.31 -16.44 -16.94
N LEU A 84 -11.47 -15.94 -16.53
CA LEU A 84 -12.69 -16.75 -16.38
C LEU A 84 -13.37 -16.98 -17.74
N TYR A 85 -13.31 -15.97 -18.61
CA TYR A 85 -13.88 -15.98 -19.95
C TYR A 85 -12.95 -15.24 -20.91
N ALA A 86 -12.94 -15.64 -22.18
CA ALA A 86 -12.18 -15.00 -23.24
C ALA A 86 -12.95 -15.02 -24.55
N THR A 87 -12.76 -13.99 -25.36
CA THR A 87 -13.32 -13.85 -26.71
C THR A 87 -12.38 -13.01 -27.57
N THR A 88 -12.72 -12.81 -28.85
CA THR A 88 -11.98 -11.92 -29.76
C THR A 88 -12.91 -10.94 -30.45
N THR A 89 -12.37 -9.79 -30.84
CA THR A 89 -13.10 -8.79 -31.63
C THR A 89 -13.32 -9.20 -33.09
N ASP A 90 -14.40 -8.68 -33.70
CA ASP A 90 -14.61 -8.67 -35.15
C ASP A 90 -13.82 -7.53 -35.87
N GLU A 91 -13.97 -7.40 -37.20
CA GLU A 91 -13.26 -6.40 -38.02
C GLU A 91 -13.54 -4.96 -37.57
N GLU A 92 -14.74 -4.69 -37.08
CA GLU A 92 -15.15 -3.39 -36.54
C GLU A 92 -14.73 -3.16 -35.09
N GLY A 93 -14.20 -4.18 -34.40
CA GLY A 93 -13.67 -4.10 -33.04
C GLY A 93 -14.68 -4.49 -31.95
N HIS A 94 -15.84 -5.01 -32.30
CA HIS A 94 -16.87 -5.41 -31.35
C HIS A 94 -16.55 -6.75 -30.69
N TYR A 95 -16.79 -6.84 -29.38
CA TYR A 95 -16.75 -8.09 -28.63
C TYR A 95 -18.03 -8.29 -27.83
N PHE A 96 -18.34 -9.54 -27.49
CA PHE A 96 -19.52 -9.90 -26.71
C PHE A 96 -19.26 -11.09 -25.78
N PHE A 97 -19.74 -10.98 -24.55
CA PHE A 97 -19.87 -12.06 -23.57
C PHE A 97 -21.35 -12.19 -23.20
N SER A 98 -21.87 -13.41 -23.19
CA SER A 98 -23.23 -13.73 -22.71
C SER A 98 -23.19 -14.69 -21.53
N ASP A 99 -24.32 -14.77 -20.83
CA ASP A 99 -24.57 -15.79 -19.79
C ASP A 99 -23.53 -15.78 -18.66
N ILE A 100 -22.99 -14.59 -18.36
CA ILE A 100 -22.00 -14.39 -17.30
C ILE A 100 -22.73 -14.30 -15.96
N PRO A 101 -22.36 -15.05 -14.92
CA PRO A 101 -22.96 -14.88 -13.60
C PRO A 101 -22.85 -13.43 -13.10
N ASP A 102 -23.92 -12.91 -12.50
CA ASP A 102 -23.94 -11.57 -11.91
C ASP A 102 -22.79 -11.40 -10.90
N GLY A 103 -22.00 -10.34 -11.04
CA GLY A 103 -20.80 -10.11 -10.25
C GLY A 103 -19.98 -8.91 -10.75
N GLN A 104 -18.87 -8.63 -10.06
CA GLN A 104 -17.89 -7.64 -10.48
C GLN A 104 -16.69 -8.31 -11.16
N TYR A 105 -16.21 -7.69 -12.24
CA TYR A 105 -15.17 -8.21 -13.10
C TYR A 105 -14.17 -7.14 -13.52
N HIS A 106 -13.01 -7.56 -14.01
CA HIS A 106 -12.09 -6.75 -14.79
C HIS A 106 -12.15 -7.21 -16.25
N ILE A 107 -12.25 -6.25 -17.18
CA ILE A 107 -12.11 -6.52 -18.62
C ILE A 107 -10.69 -6.13 -19.03
N VAL A 108 -10.04 -7.02 -19.77
CA VAL A 108 -8.72 -6.78 -20.34
C VAL A 108 -8.83 -6.93 -21.85
N ALA A 109 -8.37 -5.93 -22.59
CA ALA A 109 -8.17 -6.06 -24.03
C ALA A 109 -6.67 -6.01 -24.33
N GLU A 110 -6.18 -6.96 -25.12
CA GLU A 110 -4.77 -7.07 -25.49
C GLU A 110 -4.58 -7.46 -26.95
N LYS A 111 -3.49 -6.98 -27.53
CA LYS A 111 -3.06 -7.35 -28.88
C LYS A 111 -1.54 -7.25 -28.96
N ALA A 112 -0.91 -8.28 -29.53
CA ALA A 112 0.53 -8.27 -29.80
C ALA A 112 0.93 -6.99 -30.57
N ASP A 113 2.06 -6.40 -30.21
CA ASP A 113 2.58 -5.11 -30.72
C ASP A 113 1.74 -3.87 -30.37
N PHE A 114 0.65 -3.99 -29.61
CA PHE A 114 -0.21 -2.87 -29.16
C PHE A 114 -0.41 -2.82 -27.64
N GLY A 115 0.16 -3.77 -26.90
CA GLY A 115 0.02 -3.87 -25.46
C GLY A 115 -1.40 -4.23 -25.03
N TRP A 116 -1.81 -3.69 -23.87
CA TRP A 116 -3.10 -3.98 -23.24
C TRP A 116 -3.76 -2.76 -22.61
N ARG A 117 -5.06 -2.83 -22.35
CA ARG A 117 -5.82 -1.86 -21.57
C ARG A 117 -6.85 -2.53 -20.68
N TYR A 118 -7.14 -1.92 -19.53
CA TYR A 118 -8.07 -2.45 -18.53
C TYR A 118 -9.33 -1.59 -18.41
N LEU A 119 -10.43 -2.25 -18.07
CA LEU A 119 -11.56 -1.67 -17.37
C LEU A 119 -11.71 -2.45 -16.06
N LEU A 120 -11.59 -1.76 -14.93
CA LEU A 120 -11.57 -2.40 -13.62
C LEU A 120 -12.94 -2.29 -12.93
N ASN A 121 -13.33 -3.32 -12.17
CA ASN A 121 -14.55 -3.36 -11.35
C ASN A 121 -15.86 -3.07 -12.11
N VAL A 122 -16.02 -3.64 -13.31
CA VAL A 122 -17.26 -3.54 -14.08
C VAL A 122 -18.28 -4.58 -13.61
N ASP A 123 -19.56 -4.23 -13.68
CA ASP A 123 -20.70 -5.10 -13.39
C ASP A 123 -21.79 -4.96 -14.46
N GLY A 124 -22.90 -5.68 -14.31
CA GLY A 124 -24.00 -5.65 -15.29
C GLY A 124 -24.71 -4.30 -15.44
N ALA A 125 -24.43 -3.30 -14.58
CA ALA A 125 -24.96 -1.96 -14.68
C ALA A 125 -23.95 -0.95 -15.25
N SER A 126 -22.69 -1.35 -15.41
CA SER A 126 -21.59 -0.49 -15.83
C SER A 126 -21.70 -0.15 -17.32
N ALA A 127 -21.53 1.13 -17.65
CA ALA A 127 -21.31 1.54 -19.03
C ALA A 127 -19.89 1.13 -19.45
N ILE A 128 -19.77 0.42 -20.57
CA ILE A 128 -18.49 -0.05 -21.09
C ILE A 128 -17.97 0.95 -22.14
N PRO A 129 -16.97 1.80 -21.81
CA PRO A 129 -16.41 2.73 -22.79
C PRO A 129 -15.60 2.00 -23.86
N GLU A 130 -15.41 2.66 -25.01
CA GLU A 130 -14.48 2.20 -26.03
C GLU A 130 -13.05 2.17 -25.47
N MET A 131 -12.35 1.06 -25.67
CA MET A 131 -10.92 0.95 -25.35
C MET A 131 -10.09 1.23 -26.60
N LYS A 132 -9.01 1.98 -26.44
CA LYS A 132 -8.04 2.23 -27.50
C LYS A 132 -6.65 1.72 -27.11
N LEU A 133 -6.06 0.90 -27.98
CA LEU A 133 -4.69 0.40 -27.87
C LEU A 133 -3.77 1.14 -28.86
N TYR A 134 -2.50 1.27 -28.49
CA TYR A 134 -1.50 2.03 -29.25
C TYR A 134 -0.30 1.13 -29.54
N ARG A 135 0.30 1.25 -30.73
CA ARG A 135 1.49 0.45 -31.10
C ARG A 135 2.59 0.65 -30.08
N GLU A 136 3.14 -0.44 -29.55
CA GLU A 136 4.22 -0.42 -28.57
C GLU A 136 5.44 0.34 -29.11
N ILE A 137 6.11 1.12 -28.24
CA ILE A 137 7.35 1.82 -28.57
C ILE A 137 8.48 1.18 -27.80
N THR A 138 9.55 0.78 -28.48
CA THR A 138 10.77 0.28 -27.81
C THR A 138 11.83 1.37 -27.76
N ILE A 139 12.42 1.59 -26.58
CA ILE A 139 13.45 2.60 -26.34
C ILE A 139 14.63 2.04 -25.53
N SER A 140 15.79 2.69 -25.65
CA SER A 140 16.96 2.48 -24.80
C SER A 140 17.89 3.70 -24.91
N GLY A 141 18.91 3.80 -24.06
CA GLY A 141 19.94 4.84 -24.17
C GLY A 141 19.61 6.07 -23.34
N SER A 142 19.53 7.24 -23.95
CA SER A 142 19.45 8.51 -23.21
C SER A 142 18.33 9.44 -23.66
N ILE A 143 17.85 10.21 -22.69
CA ILE A 143 16.98 11.38 -22.89
C ILE A 143 17.80 12.62 -22.51
N ASP A 144 18.10 13.44 -23.51
CA ASP A 144 18.99 14.61 -23.38
C ASP A 144 18.23 15.94 -23.44
N THR A 145 16.96 15.90 -23.80
CA THR A 145 16.08 17.05 -23.93
C THR A 145 14.72 16.76 -23.29
N TYR A 146 13.81 17.72 -23.34
CA TYR A 146 12.43 17.51 -22.95
C TYR A 146 11.75 16.49 -23.87
N THR A 147 11.36 15.35 -23.31
CA THR A 147 10.72 14.23 -24.01
C THR A 147 9.39 13.90 -23.36
N VAL A 148 8.36 13.65 -24.19
CA VAL A 148 7.02 13.29 -23.73
C VAL A 148 6.68 11.87 -24.18
N TRP A 149 6.22 11.03 -23.25
CA TRP A 149 5.55 9.77 -23.56
C TRP A 149 4.03 9.97 -23.49
N PRO A 150 3.32 9.88 -24.63
CA PRO A 150 1.91 10.22 -24.70
C PRO A 150 1.00 9.29 -23.91
N ALA A 151 -0.21 9.77 -23.59
CA ALA A 151 -1.20 9.02 -22.83
C ALA A 151 -1.57 7.66 -23.47
N GLY A 152 -1.75 6.65 -22.63
CA GLY A 152 -2.18 5.29 -23.04
C GLY A 152 -1.13 4.45 -23.76
N GLN A 153 0.08 4.98 -23.97
CA GLN A 153 1.14 4.32 -24.73
C GLN A 153 1.82 3.21 -23.92
N HIS A 154 2.12 2.08 -24.58
CA HIS A 154 3.05 1.09 -24.04
C HIS A 154 4.47 1.42 -24.49
N VAL A 155 5.38 1.59 -23.54
CA VAL A 155 6.80 1.90 -23.78
C VAL A 155 7.66 0.79 -23.19
N ILE A 156 8.37 0.06 -24.04
CA ILE A 156 9.27 -1.03 -23.66
C ILE A 156 10.69 -0.50 -23.56
N ILE A 157 11.27 -0.56 -22.37
CA ILE A 157 12.67 -0.21 -22.12
C ILE A 157 13.53 -1.46 -22.32
N ASN A 158 14.34 -1.47 -23.38
CA ASN A 158 15.20 -2.59 -23.77
C ASN A 158 16.70 -2.27 -23.60
N GLY A 159 17.05 -1.82 -22.40
CA GLY A 159 18.38 -1.37 -22.00
C GLY A 159 18.27 -0.40 -20.84
N ASP A 160 19.37 -0.09 -20.15
CA ASP A 160 19.34 1.00 -19.17
C ASP A 160 18.96 2.32 -19.87
N LEU A 161 18.09 3.11 -19.23
CA LEU A 161 17.67 4.42 -19.69
C LEU A 161 18.25 5.50 -18.79
N THR A 162 18.95 6.47 -19.36
CA THR A 162 19.49 7.62 -18.61
C THR A 162 18.80 8.90 -19.05
N ILE A 163 18.10 9.58 -18.13
CA ILE A 163 17.70 10.98 -18.34
C ILE A 163 18.88 11.83 -17.88
N ARG A 164 19.61 12.43 -18.81
CA ARG A 164 20.81 13.21 -18.49
C ARG A 164 20.43 14.52 -17.81
N GLU A 165 21.40 15.12 -17.12
CA GLU A 165 21.28 16.48 -16.58
C GLU A 165 20.84 17.45 -17.70
N GLY A 166 19.87 18.32 -17.42
CA GLY A 166 19.23 19.20 -18.40
C GLY A 166 18.11 18.54 -19.23
N GLY A 167 18.05 17.21 -19.28
CA GLY A 167 16.92 16.46 -19.84
C GLY A 167 15.71 16.45 -18.91
N THR A 168 14.52 16.21 -19.47
CA THR A 168 13.30 15.97 -18.68
C THR A 168 12.42 14.97 -19.39
N LEU A 169 11.98 13.95 -18.67
CA LEU A 169 10.97 13.02 -19.16
C LEU A 169 9.61 13.33 -18.52
N LEU A 170 8.62 13.67 -19.35
CA LEU A 170 7.21 13.73 -18.98
C LEU A 170 6.50 12.46 -19.45
N ILE A 171 5.74 11.83 -18.56
CA ILE A 171 4.96 10.63 -18.85
C ILE A 171 3.49 10.91 -18.55
N ASP A 172 2.65 10.89 -19.58
CA ASP A 172 1.23 11.19 -19.46
C ASP A 172 0.41 9.97 -19.01
N LYS A 173 -0.76 10.24 -18.43
CA LYS A 173 -1.70 9.26 -17.90
C LYS A 173 -1.94 8.02 -18.75
N GLY A 174 -2.08 6.87 -18.09
CA GLY A 174 -2.34 5.58 -18.74
C GLY A 174 -1.16 5.01 -19.52
N CYS A 175 0.01 5.66 -19.54
CA CYS A 175 1.23 5.05 -20.07
C CYS A 175 1.58 3.78 -19.27
N VAL A 176 2.01 2.73 -19.97
CA VAL A 176 2.56 1.51 -19.36
C VAL A 176 4.02 1.38 -19.77
N VAL A 177 4.92 1.60 -18.81
CA VAL A 177 6.37 1.53 -18.98
C VAL A 177 6.85 0.13 -18.58
N ARG A 178 7.21 -0.68 -19.57
CA ARG A 178 7.56 -2.10 -19.42
C ARG A 178 9.06 -2.31 -19.52
N ILE A 179 9.69 -2.80 -18.45
CA ILE A 179 11.14 -2.97 -18.39
C ILE A 179 11.52 -4.38 -18.86
N GLY A 180 12.28 -4.46 -19.95
CA GLY A 180 12.54 -5.73 -20.66
C GLY A 180 13.34 -6.77 -19.89
N ASN A 181 14.14 -6.35 -18.90
CA ASN A 181 15.02 -7.20 -18.10
C ASN A 181 15.42 -6.46 -16.81
N ASN A 182 16.49 -6.89 -16.14
CA ASN A 182 17.10 -6.27 -14.97
C ASN A 182 17.82 -4.94 -15.29
N TYR A 183 17.15 -4.05 -16.03
CA TYR A 183 17.57 -2.69 -16.37
C TYR A 183 17.09 -1.69 -15.31
N LYS A 184 17.57 -0.45 -15.44
CA LYS A 184 17.18 0.68 -14.58
C LYS A 184 16.83 1.93 -15.39
N ILE A 185 16.14 2.86 -14.72
CA ILE A 185 16.02 4.24 -15.16
C ILE A 185 16.90 5.09 -14.25
N GLU A 186 17.91 5.75 -14.81
CA GLU A 186 18.80 6.68 -14.11
C GLU A 186 18.42 8.13 -14.49
N ALA A 187 17.71 8.81 -13.60
CA ALA A 187 17.21 10.16 -13.80
C ALA A 187 18.12 11.19 -13.12
N ASN A 188 19.16 11.63 -13.83
CA ASN A 188 20.01 12.76 -13.43
C ASN A 188 19.35 14.11 -13.77
N GLY A 189 18.49 14.13 -14.80
CA GLY A 189 17.58 15.23 -15.10
C GLY A 189 16.22 15.08 -14.39
N GLY A 190 15.20 15.78 -14.90
CA GLY A 190 13.85 15.74 -14.33
C GLY A 190 13.03 14.52 -14.77
N ILE A 191 12.21 13.98 -13.88
CA ILE A 191 11.15 13.02 -14.22
C ILE A 191 9.81 13.53 -13.68
N GLN A 192 8.81 13.58 -14.57
CA GLN A 192 7.46 14.08 -14.29
C GLN A 192 6.46 13.02 -14.71
N VAL A 193 5.70 12.48 -13.76
CA VAL A 193 4.66 11.48 -14.02
C VAL A 193 3.30 12.08 -13.73
N ASN A 194 2.49 12.21 -14.78
CA ASN A 194 1.20 12.88 -14.78
C ASN A 194 0.05 11.88 -15.00
N GLY A 195 -0.07 10.89 -14.11
CA GLY A 195 -1.21 9.98 -14.10
C GLY A 195 -2.50 10.64 -13.60
N THR A 196 -3.60 9.91 -13.71
CA THR A 196 -4.86 10.20 -13.02
C THR A 196 -5.34 8.96 -12.26
N GLU A 197 -6.33 9.11 -11.36
CA GLU A 197 -6.87 7.97 -10.59
C GLU A 197 -7.45 6.87 -11.49
N ASP A 198 -8.05 7.25 -12.62
CA ASP A 198 -8.60 6.30 -13.60
C ASP A 198 -7.55 5.75 -14.58
N ASP A 199 -6.48 6.49 -14.83
CA ASP A 199 -5.44 6.18 -15.82
C ASP A 199 -4.05 6.41 -15.19
N MET A 200 -3.65 5.55 -14.25
CA MET A 200 -2.31 5.62 -13.66
C MET A 200 -1.22 5.40 -14.70
N VAL A 201 -0.05 5.99 -14.50
CA VAL A 201 1.16 5.59 -15.23
C VAL A 201 1.76 4.37 -14.56
N TRP A 202 1.93 3.27 -15.27
CA TRP A 202 2.36 2.00 -14.69
C TRP A 202 3.76 1.60 -15.14
N PHE A 203 4.73 1.64 -14.22
CA PHE A 203 6.05 1.04 -14.40
C PHE A 203 6.01 -0.42 -13.93
N THR A 204 6.41 -1.33 -14.80
CA THR A 204 6.31 -2.77 -14.53
C THR A 204 7.36 -3.57 -15.31
N ALA A 205 7.57 -4.82 -14.92
CA ALA A 205 8.35 -5.75 -15.73
C ALA A 205 7.65 -6.03 -17.07
N ASN A 206 8.40 -6.19 -18.15
CA ASN A 206 7.84 -6.66 -19.41
C ASN A 206 7.30 -8.09 -19.28
N VAL A 207 8.01 -8.92 -18.53
CA VAL A 207 7.60 -10.27 -18.13
C VAL A 207 7.64 -10.34 -16.60
N PRO A 208 6.49 -10.22 -15.91
CA PRO A 208 6.46 -10.30 -14.45
C PRO A 208 6.66 -11.73 -13.98
N SER A 209 7.32 -11.91 -12.83
CA SER A 209 7.39 -13.20 -12.14
C SER A 209 7.39 -13.00 -10.64
N ALA A 210 6.55 -13.77 -9.95
CA ALA A 210 6.56 -13.85 -8.48
C ALA A 210 7.69 -14.72 -7.94
N GLU A 211 8.23 -15.64 -8.76
CA GLU A 211 9.22 -16.62 -8.34
C GLU A 211 10.60 -16.00 -8.06
N SER A 212 10.88 -14.81 -8.61
CA SER A 212 12.12 -14.07 -8.39
C SER A 212 12.08 -13.12 -7.19
N GLY A 213 11.08 -13.23 -6.32
CA GLY A 213 10.88 -12.27 -5.22
C GLY A 213 10.61 -10.86 -5.71
N TYR A 214 9.97 -10.73 -6.89
CA TYR A 214 9.59 -9.45 -7.50
C TYR A 214 10.78 -8.52 -7.84
N THR A 215 11.93 -9.07 -8.22
CA THR A 215 13.17 -8.32 -8.55
C THR A 215 13.45 -8.25 -10.06
N ALA A 216 12.42 -8.03 -10.87
CA ALA A 216 12.54 -8.11 -12.33
C ALA A 216 13.33 -6.94 -12.95
N TRP A 217 13.35 -5.77 -12.30
CA TRP A 217 14.12 -4.59 -12.72
C TRP A 217 14.62 -3.80 -11.51
N ARG A 218 15.60 -2.91 -11.68
CA ARG A 218 16.32 -2.31 -10.54
C ARG A 218 15.64 -1.09 -9.92
N GLY A 219 14.62 -0.54 -10.57
CA GLY A 219 13.97 0.68 -10.12
C GLY A 219 14.32 1.94 -10.90
N VAL A 220 13.77 3.05 -10.41
CA VAL A 220 14.08 4.41 -10.84
C VAL A 220 15.06 5.04 -9.83
N ASN A 221 16.25 5.41 -10.29
CA ASN A 221 17.18 6.24 -9.54
C ASN A 221 16.94 7.71 -9.90
N ALA A 222 16.30 8.45 -9.00
CA ALA A 222 15.98 9.86 -9.14
C ALA A 222 17.02 10.73 -8.42
N ASN A 223 17.99 11.25 -9.18
CA ASN A 223 19.00 12.19 -8.69
C ASN A 223 18.65 13.65 -9.04
N GLY A 224 17.71 13.88 -9.97
CA GLY A 224 17.13 15.19 -10.26
C GLY A 224 15.73 15.38 -9.66
N MET A 225 15.14 16.56 -9.90
CA MET A 225 13.79 16.89 -9.43
C MET A 225 12.77 15.87 -9.92
N THR A 226 11.99 15.32 -8.99
CA THR A 226 11.05 14.24 -9.26
C THR A 226 9.64 14.60 -8.82
N THR A 227 8.70 14.58 -9.75
CA THR A 227 7.28 14.65 -9.45
C THR A 227 6.58 13.42 -9.97
N MET A 228 5.85 12.73 -9.09
CA MET A 228 5.15 11.50 -9.44
C MET A 228 3.73 11.53 -8.88
N ASN A 229 2.76 11.76 -9.75
CA ASN A 229 1.34 11.74 -9.43
C ASN A 229 0.66 10.55 -10.11
N CYS A 230 -0.14 9.79 -9.35
CA CYS A 230 -0.91 8.67 -9.89
C CYS A 230 -0.06 7.70 -10.71
N ALA A 231 1.07 7.29 -10.14
CA ALA A 231 1.93 6.27 -10.72
C ALA A 231 1.74 4.92 -10.00
N ARG A 232 1.94 3.83 -10.72
CA ARG A 232 2.01 2.47 -10.19
C ARG A 232 3.39 1.90 -10.49
N LEU A 233 4.07 1.34 -9.50
CA LEU A 233 5.38 0.71 -9.67
C LEU A 233 5.35 -0.71 -9.12
N ASP A 234 5.59 -1.68 -10.01
CA ASP A 234 5.59 -3.10 -9.66
C ASP A 234 6.86 -3.83 -10.10
N PHE A 235 7.22 -4.88 -9.37
CA PHE A 235 8.30 -5.84 -9.68
C PHE A 235 9.71 -5.23 -9.76
N ALA A 236 9.90 -4.06 -9.16
CA ALA A 236 11.20 -3.43 -9.02
C ALA A 236 11.91 -3.97 -7.76
N ILE A 237 13.24 -4.01 -7.75
CA ILE A 237 14.04 -4.20 -6.53
C ILE A 237 13.72 -3.07 -5.55
N ASP A 238 14.11 -1.85 -5.90
CA ASP A 238 13.60 -0.64 -5.26
C ASP A 238 12.63 0.02 -6.24
N GLY A 239 11.45 0.48 -5.82
CA GLY A 239 10.51 1.14 -6.73
C GLY A 239 11.11 2.44 -7.28
N ILE A 240 11.41 3.36 -6.36
CA ILE A 240 12.14 4.59 -6.64
C ILE A 240 13.14 4.90 -5.52
N ARG A 241 14.31 5.37 -5.91
CA ARG A 241 15.36 5.88 -5.02
C ARG A 241 15.57 7.36 -5.29
N THR A 242 15.34 8.23 -4.32
CA THR A 242 15.75 9.63 -4.38
C THR A 242 17.09 9.82 -3.68
N SER A 243 17.97 10.64 -4.26
CA SER A 243 19.33 10.84 -3.77
C SER A 243 19.78 12.29 -4.00
N ALA A 244 20.03 13.04 -2.92
CA ALA A 244 20.37 14.47 -2.97
C ALA A 244 19.38 15.28 -3.81
N ALA A 245 18.09 14.95 -3.69
CA ALA A 245 17.04 15.46 -4.57
C ALA A 245 15.79 15.88 -3.80
N GLU A 246 15.07 16.85 -4.37
CA GLU A 246 13.71 17.18 -3.98
C GLU A 246 12.71 16.27 -4.69
N PHE A 247 11.69 15.82 -3.97
CA PHE A 247 10.65 14.95 -4.53
C PHE A 247 9.24 15.28 -4.05
N THR A 248 8.27 15.01 -4.91
CA THR A 248 6.85 14.96 -4.56
C THR A 248 6.24 13.71 -5.17
N ILE A 249 5.83 12.77 -4.33
CA ILE A 249 5.20 11.52 -4.76
C ILE A 249 3.81 11.47 -4.16
N SER A 250 2.78 11.54 -4.99
CA SER A 250 1.40 11.63 -4.55
C SER A 250 0.49 10.64 -5.28
N ARG A 251 -0.56 10.16 -4.57
CA ARG A 251 -1.61 9.30 -5.14
C ARG A 251 -1.07 8.09 -5.90
N SER A 252 0.07 7.54 -5.46
CA SER A 252 0.80 6.51 -6.18
C SER A 252 0.76 5.16 -5.47
N LEU A 253 0.84 4.09 -6.25
CA LEU A 253 0.80 2.70 -5.82
C LEU A 253 2.19 2.06 -6.00
N PHE A 254 2.71 1.46 -4.95
CA PHE A 254 3.88 0.58 -5.03
C PHE A 254 3.41 -0.81 -4.63
N SER A 255 3.55 -1.79 -5.51
CA SER A 255 3.11 -3.14 -5.18
C SER A 255 4.06 -4.22 -5.68
N ARG A 256 4.24 -5.28 -4.87
CA ARG A 256 5.14 -6.39 -5.22
C ARG A 256 6.53 -5.87 -5.62
N VAL A 257 7.19 -5.17 -4.70
CA VAL A 257 8.60 -4.75 -4.86
C VAL A 257 9.50 -5.69 -4.09
N GLY A 258 10.72 -5.91 -4.57
CA GLY A 258 11.64 -6.89 -3.99
C GLY A 258 12.36 -6.45 -2.72
N ASN A 259 12.49 -5.13 -2.50
CA ASN A 259 13.19 -4.56 -1.35
C ASN A 259 12.43 -3.36 -0.76
N THR A 260 12.53 -2.18 -1.39
CA THR A 260 11.94 -0.94 -0.87
C THR A 260 11.02 -0.28 -1.89
N GLY A 261 9.81 0.15 -1.50
CA GLY A 261 8.94 0.92 -2.38
C GLY A 261 9.57 2.26 -2.77
N ILE A 262 9.86 3.10 -1.76
CA ILE A 262 10.57 4.37 -1.93
C ILE A 262 11.78 4.42 -0.99
N LEU A 263 12.98 4.62 -1.53
CA LEU A 263 14.19 4.89 -0.77
C LEU A 263 14.58 6.36 -0.89
N ILE A 264 14.44 7.12 0.18
CA ILE A 264 14.83 8.53 0.29
C ILE A 264 16.21 8.58 0.94
N SER A 265 17.21 9.07 0.23
CA SER A 265 18.61 8.99 0.67
C SER A 265 19.40 10.28 0.42
N ARG A 266 20.53 10.44 1.14
CA ARG A 266 21.54 11.50 0.91
C ARG A 266 20.93 12.91 0.90
N GLU A 267 20.47 13.39 2.05
CA GLU A 267 19.97 14.77 2.22
C GLU A 267 18.78 15.11 1.30
N SER A 268 17.99 14.09 0.92
CA SER A 268 16.79 14.31 0.11
C SER A 268 15.65 14.88 0.97
N THR A 269 14.82 15.72 0.36
CA THR A 269 13.69 16.34 1.04
C THR A 269 12.43 16.27 0.18
N GLY A 270 11.26 16.11 0.81
CA GLY A 270 10.03 15.99 0.05
C GLY A 270 8.88 15.36 0.80
N ILE A 271 7.83 15.03 0.04
CA ILE A 271 6.60 14.45 0.55
C ILE A 271 6.19 13.21 -0.22
N VAL A 272 5.76 12.19 0.53
CA VAL A 272 4.99 11.04 0.06
C VAL A 272 3.57 11.20 0.62
N GLU A 273 2.57 11.42 -0.23
CA GLU A 273 1.19 11.62 0.25
C GLU A 273 0.12 10.86 -0.53
N ASN A 274 -0.91 10.38 0.19
CA ASN A 274 -2.03 9.65 -0.41
C ASN A 274 -1.58 8.43 -1.23
N CYS A 275 -0.47 7.80 -0.84
CA CYS A 275 0.08 6.65 -1.56
C CYS A 275 -0.41 5.33 -0.94
N ALA A 276 -0.21 4.22 -1.65
CA ALA A 276 -0.40 2.89 -1.09
C ALA A 276 0.77 1.95 -1.40
N PHE A 277 1.12 1.14 -0.42
CA PHE A 277 2.20 0.16 -0.47
C PHE A 277 1.63 -1.22 -0.17
N PHE A 278 1.75 -2.13 -1.14
CA PHE A 278 1.23 -3.49 -1.04
C PHE A 278 2.30 -4.53 -1.30
N ASN A 279 2.52 -5.45 -0.36
CA ASN A 279 3.52 -6.51 -0.52
C ASN A 279 4.91 -5.95 -0.84
N CYS A 280 5.31 -4.95 -0.06
CA CYS A 280 6.64 -4.36 -0.07
C CYS A 280 7.37 -4.77 1.23
N PRO A 281 8.58 -5.36 1.17
CA PRO A 281 9.36 -5.64 2.37
C PRO A 281 9.64 -4.38 3.18
N VAL A 282 9.95 -3.26 2.52
CA VAL A 282 9.90 -1.93 3.13
C VAL A 282 9.04 -1.02 2.26
N GLY A 283 8.05 -0.35 2.84
CA GLY A 283 7.24 0.64 2.11
C GLY A 283 8.08 1.87 1.76
N VAL A 284 8.45 2.64 2.78
CA VAL A 284 9.31 3.82 2.65
C VAL A 284 10.53 3.70 3.56
N ARG A 285 11.72 3.95 3.03
CA ARG A 285 12.97 4.06 3.80
C ARG A 285 13.53 5.47 3.67
N ILE A 286 13.87 6.11 4.78
CA ILE A 286 14.43 7.46 4.85
C ILE A 286 15.79 7.36 5.54
N GLU A 287 16.86 7.72 4.84
CA GLU A 287 18.23 7.61 5.34
C GLU A 287 19.18 8.71 4.85
N GLY A 288 20.37 8.76 5.46
CA GLY A 288 21.45 9.64 5.03
C GLY A 288 21.16 11.11 5.23
N ASN A 289 20.74 11.50 6.44
CA ASN A 289 20.39 12.88 6.82
C ASN A 289 19.26 13.49 5.97
N SER A 290 18.31 12.67 5.54
CA SER A 290 17.15 13.14 4.77
C SER A 290 16.05 13.69 5.68
N ASP A 291 15.13 14.48 5.11
CA ASP A 291 13.96 15.03 5.82
C ASP A 291 12.69 14.86 4.97
N ALA A 292 11.80 13.96 5.37
CA ALA A 292 10.64 13.60 4.56
C ALA A 292 9.32 13.59 5.34
N GLN A 293 8.25 13.94 4.63
CA GLN A 293 6.88 13.81 5.12
C GLN A 293 6.25 12.56 4.50
N VAL A 294 5.64 11.71 5.31
CA VAL A 294 4.84 10.56 4.87
C VAL A 294 3.44 10.72 5.45
N VAL A 295 2.50 11.08 4.59
CA VAL A 295 1.18 11.58 5.00
C VAL A 295 0.08 10.80 4.31
N ARG A 296 -1.00 10.47 5.04
CA ARG A 296 -2.21 9.87 4.43
C ARG A 296 -1.91 8.64 3.57
N THR A 297 -0.94 7.83 3.95
CA THR A 297 -0.46 6.70 3.15
C THR A 297 -0.92 5.36 3.75
N LEU A 298 -1.28 4.42 2.88
CA LEU A 298 -1.63 3.05 3.25
C LEU A 298 -0.42 2.12 3.11
N PHE A 299 -0.11 1.36 4.15
CA PHE A 299 0.86 0.27 4.13
C PHE A 299 0.18 -1.05 4.53
N ALA A 300 0.17 -2.01 3.61
CA ALA A 300 -0.49 -3.29 3.82
C ALA A 300 0.25 -4.47 3.17
N THR A 301 0.03 -5.68 3.70
CA THR A 301 0.48 -6.93 3.06
C THR A 301 -0.67 -7.94 2.96
N THR A 302 -0.64 -8.77 1.92
CA THR A 302 -1.61 -9.82 1.63
C THR A 302 -0.93 -11.03 0.94
N PRO A 303 -0.96 -12.26 1.52
CA PRO A 303 -1.19 -12.57 2.93
C PRO A 303 0.02 -12.16 3.78
N ILE A 304 -0.20 -11.99 5.09
CA ILE A 304 0.74 -11.45 6.08
C ILE A 304 2.09 -12.20 6.02
N SER A 305 3.08 -11.62 5.34
CA SER A 305 4.47 -12.07 5.43
C SER A 305 5.14 -11.22 6.51
N LEU A 306 5.52 -11.86 7.62
CA LEU A 306 5.89 -11.25 8.91
C LEU A 306 7.24 -10.49 8.93
N TYR A 307 7.83 -10.17 7.79
CA TYR A 307 9.24 -9.71 7.73
C TYR A 307 9.44 -8.27 7.24
N GLY A 308 8.35 -7.53 6.96
CA GLY A 308 8.44 -6.19 6.39
C GLY A 308 8.12 -5.04 7.35
N ALA A 309 8.62 -3.85 7.02
CA ALA A 309 8.33 -2.59 7.71
C ALA A 309 7.53 -1.63 6.81
N GLY A 310 6.56 -0.91 7.37
CA GLY A 310 5.84 0.13 6.63
C GLY A 310 6.78 1.28 6.30
N ILE A 311 7.37 1.85 7.35
CA ILE A 311 8.34 2.94 7.26
C ILE A 311 9.60 2.60 8.08
N VAL A 312 10.77 2.89 7.52
CA VAL A 312 12.07 2.84 8.21
C VAL A 312 12.74 4.19 8.10
N ILE A 313 13.14 4.78 9.23
CA ILE A 313 13.85 6.05 9.31
C ILE A 313 15.17 5.83 10.03
N ASN A 314 16.27 6.18 9.38
CA ASN A 314 17.62 5.95 9.88
C ASN A 314 18.48 7.22 9.74
N ALA A 315 19.04 7.71 10.84
CA ALA A 315 19.88 8.92 10.84
C ALA A 315 19.28 10.08 10.03
N SER A 316 17.97 10.29 10.22
CA SER A 316 17.17 11.21 9.41
C SER A 316 16.01 11.79 10.22
N ARG A 317 15.32 12.77 9.64
CA ARG A 317 14.09 13.35 10.19
C ARG A 317 12.88 12.88 9.38
N ALA A 318 11.76 12.64 10.05
CA ALA A 318 10.51 12.40 9.35
C ALA A 318 9.28 12.95 10.09
N THR A 319 8.29 13.38 9.33
CA THR A 319 6.92 13.60 9.82
C THR A 319 6.03 12.52 9.23
N VAL A 320 5.50 11.66 10.09
CA VAL A 320 4.68 10.49 9.73
C VAL A 320 3.29 10.69 10.29
N THR A 321 2.35 11.17 9.48
CA THR A 321 1.00 11.48 9.95
C THR A 321 -0.14 10.92 9.11
N ASP A 322 -1.26 10.63 9.76
CA ASP A 322 -2.51 10.24 9.09
C ASP A 322 -2.40 8.96 8.25
N ASN A 323 -1.43 8.10 8.56
CA ASN A 323 -1.18 6.87 7.81
C ASN A 323 -1.94 5.68 8.38
N LEU A 324 -2.17 4.69 7.52
CA LEU A 324 -2.75 3.41 7.89
C LEU A 324 -1.75 2.28 7.69
N PHE A 325 -1.49 1.52 8.75
CA PHE A 325 -0.59 0.36 8.74
C PHE A 325 -1.36 -0.91 9.09
N ARG A 326 -1.24 -1.94 8.25
CA ARG A 326 -1.97 -3.20 8.49
C ARG A 326 -1.16 -4.42 8.12
N GLY A 327 -1.06 -5.38 9.05
CA GLY A 327 -0.49 -6.69 8.74
C GLY A 327 1.02 -6.68 8.51
N LEU A 328 1.76 -5.77 9.13
CA LEU A 328 3.20 -5.60 8.92
C LEU A 328 4.01 -6.30 10.01
N GLY A 329 5.27 -6.64 9.73
CA GLY A 329 6.21 -7.04 10.78
C GLY A 329 6.45 -5.87 11.74
N THR A 330 6.70 -4.67 11.21
CA THR A 330 6.73 -3.43 12.01
C THR A 330 6.03 -2.29 11.28
N ALA A 331 5.17 -1.52 11.94
CA ALA A 331 4.51 -0.40 11.26
C ALA A 331 5.51 0.71 10.93
N CYS A 332 6.26 1.16 11.93
CA CYS A 332 7.26 2.23 11.77
C CYS A 332 8.51 1.97 12.62
N ILE A 333 9.68 2.17 12.02
CA ILE A 333 10.99 1.99 12.64
C ILE A 333 11.74 3.34 12.66
N PHE A 334 12.17 3.78 13.84
CA PHE A 334 13.04 4.94 14.05
C PHE A 334 14.40 4.46 14.60
N GLU A 335 15.49 4.64 13.86
CA GLU A 335 16.80 4.16 14.27
C GLU A 335 17.92 5.19 14.13
N PHE A 336 18.94 5.09 14.99
CA PHE A 336 20.23 5.79 14.89
C PHE A 336 20.14 7.30 14.64
N ASN A 337 20.09 8.11 15.69
CA ASN A 337 20.06 9.57 15.59
C ASN A 337 18.87 10.14 14.83
N THR A 338 17.77 9.39 14.85
CA THR A 338 16.50 9.78 14.24
C THR A 338 15.62 10.54 15.24
N TYR A 339 14.87 11.52 14.73
CA TYR A 339 13.84 12.27 15.45
C TYR A 339 12.73 12.69 14.48
N GLY A 340 11.58 13.10 15.02
CA GLY A 340 10.44 13.42 14.18
C GLY A 340 9.10 13.17 14.86
N ASP A 341 8.04 13.25 14.07
CA ASP A 341 6.67 13.12 14.58
C ASP A 341 6.00 11.89 13.98
N PHE A 342 5.33 11.11 14.82
CA PHE A 342 4.47 9.99 14.48
C PHE A 342 3.09 10.28 15.08
N MET A 343 2.22 10.94 14.32
CA MET A 343 0.97 11.47 14.86
C MET A 343 -0.24 11.07 14.03
N HIS A 344 -1.40 10.88 14.67
CA HIS A 344 -2.65 10.58 13.95
C HIS A 344 -2.58 9.34 13.05
N ASN A 345 -1.72 8.37 13.37
CA ASN A 345 -1.64 7.13 12.59
C ASN A 345 -2.60 6.07 13.15
N TYR A 346 -3.05 5.18 12.27
CA TYR A 346 -3.79 3.97 12.65
C TYR A 346 -2.96 2.75 12.30
N LEU A 347 -2.67 1.91 13.28
CA LEU A 347 -2.00 0.63 13.06
C LEU A 347 -2.80 -0.52 13.64
N GLU A 348 -2.93 -1.59 12.87
CA GLU A 348 -3.58 -2.82 13.29
C GLU A 348 -2.85 -4.06 12.79
N LYS A 349 -2.92 -5.16 13.55
CA LYS A 349 -2.41 -6.47 13.14
C LYS A 349 -0.94 -6.48 12.72
N CYS A 350 -0.15 -5.58 13.30
CA CYS A 350 1.31 -5.58 13.08
C CYS A 350 1.98 -6.44 14.16
N THR A 351 3.11 -7.08 13.88
CA THR A 351 3.85 -7.79 14.94
C THR A 351 4.34 -6.81 15.99
N THR A 352 5.04 -5.77 15.56
CA THR A 352 5.39 -4.60 16.37
C THR A 352 4.72 -3.36 15.79
N GLY A 353 4.14 -2.50 16.62
CA GLY A 353 3.58 -1.22 16.16
C GLY A 353 4.71 -0.27 15.76
N VAL A 354 5.29 0.41 16.76
CA VAL A 354 6.43 1.31 16.56
C VAL A 354 7.67 0.74 17.21
N TYR A 355 8.81 0.78 16.54
CA TYR A 355 10.10 0.41 17.08
C TYR A 355 11.04 1.61 17.02
N ALA A 356 11.60 2.02 18.15
CA ALA A 356 12.56 3.10 18.25
C ALA A 356 13.85 2.59 18.90
N ASN A 357 14.99 2.69 18.21
CA ASN A 357 16.28 2.24 18.72
C ASN A 357 17.39 3.26 18.47
N LYS A 358 18.08 3.72 19.52
CA LYS A 358 19.08 4.79 19.40
C LYS A 358 18.49 5.99 18.67
N ALA A 359 17.25 6.34 19.00
CA ALA A 359 16.55 7.50 18.48
C ALA A 359 16.37 8.54 19.59
N SER A 360 15.86 9.74 19.26
CA SER A 360 15.55 10.77 20.26
C SER A 360 16.73 11.13 21.17
N PHE A 361 17.93 11.34 20.61
CA PHE A 361 19.15 11.54 21.41
C PHE A 361 19.15 12.84 22.23
N ALA A 362 18.49 13.89 21.74
CA ALA A 362 18.39 15.18 22.42
C ALA A 362 16.93 15.46 22.78
N ALA A 363 16.68 16.03 23.96
CA ALA A 363 15.33 16.41 24.39
C ALA A 363 14.67 17.44 23.46
N THR A 364 15.46 18.22 22.72
CA THR A 364 14.96 19.16 21.69
C THR A 364 14.51 18.45 20.41
N ASN A 365 14.98 17.22 20.18
CA ASN A 365 14.75 16.42 18.98
C ASN A 365 14.18 15.04 19.36
N PRO A 366 12.97 14.96 19.94
CA PRO A 366 12.33 13.71 20.27
C PRO A 366 11.72 13.03 19.03
N VAL A 367 11.50 11.72 19.14
CA VAL A 367 10.43 11.03 18.39
C VAL A 367 9.14 11.25 19.19
N ARG A 368 8.20 12.00 18.62
CA ARG A 368 6.90 12.27 19.24
C ARG A 368 5.85 11.30 18.71
N MET A 369 5.19 10.58 19.60
CA MET A 369 4.12 9.63 19.29
C MET A 369 2.86 10.12 19.99
N GLU A 370 1.97 10.78 19.24
CA GLU A 370 0.77 11.40 19.81
C GLU A 370 -0.48 11.16 18.95
N TYR A 371 -1.64 11.01 19.59
CA TYR A 371 -2.93 10.84 18.92
C TYR A 371 -2.98 9.68 17.91
N ASN A 372 -2.20 8.63 18.13
CA ASN A 372 -2.25 7.43 17.30
C ASN A 372 -3.26 6.41 17.85
N ILE A 373 -3.78 5.55 16.97
CA ILE A 373 -4.52 4.35 17.35
C ILE A 373 -3.64 3.13 17.07
N LEU A 374 -3.21 2.44 18.14
CA LEU A 374 -2.42 1.23 18.09
C LEU A 374 -3.26 0.07 18.63
N ARG A 375 -3.47 -0.98 17.84
CA ARG A 375 -4.32 -2.10 18.26
C ARG A 375 -3.90 -3.41 17.62
N ASP A 376 -4.28 -4.51 18.26
CA ASP A 376 -4.12 -5.85 17.70
C ASP A 376 -2.67 -6.15 17.30
N CYS A 377 -1.68 -5.62 18.02
CA CYS A 377 -0.27 -5.96 17.80
C CYS A 377 0.07 -7.31 18.42
N ASP A 378 0.77 -8.19 17.69
CA ASP A 378 1.01 -9.58 18.13
C ASP A 378 2.10 -9.67 19.20
N LYS A 379 3.15 -8.85 19.12
CA LYS A 379 4.31 -8.86 20.02
C LYS A 379 4.32 -7.65 20.94
N THR A 380 4.34 -6.44 20.39
CA THR A 380 4.45 -5.21 21.20
C THR A 380 3.87 -4.00 20.46
N ALA A 381 3.12 -3.14 21.15
CA ALA A 381 2.63 -1.92 20.50
C ALA A 381 3.76 -0.90 20.28
N ILE A 382 4.61 -0.66 21.28
CA ILE A 382 5.77 0.23 21.16
C ILE A 382 7.04 -0.41 21.76
N GLU A 383 8.10 -0.51 20.97
CA GLU A 383 9.43 -0.93 21.42
C GLU A 383 10.39 0.27 21.49
N ILE A 384 11.09 0.44 22.61
CA ILE A 384 12.03 1.56 22.86
C ILE A 384 13.39 1.07 23.38
N TYR A 385 14.46 1.30 22.62
CA TYR A 385 15.81 0.84 22.97
C TYR A 385 16.82 1.97 22.87
N ASN A 386 17.64 2.17 23.91
CA ASN A 386 18.73 3.15 23.87
C ASN A 386 18.26 4.57 23.45
N CYS A 387 17.03 4.96 23.80
CA CYS A 387 16.46 6.27 23.47
C CYS A 387 16.57 7.20 24.67
N ASN A 388 16.87 8.49 24.44
CA ASN A 388 17.03 9.43 25.56
C ASN A 388 15.74 10.16 25.93
N ALA A 389 14.92 10.57 24.95
CA ALA A 389 13.73 11.38 25.21
C ALA A 389 12.59 11.18 24.18
N PRO A 390 12.04 9.97 23.98
CA PRO A 390 10.82 9.81 23.17
C PRO A 390 9.62 10.45 23.89
N ILE A 391 8.68 11.05 23.17
CA ILE A 391 7.42 11.53 23.77
C ILE A 391 6.32 10.57 23.35
N ILE A 392 5.64 9.93 24.30
CA ILE A 392 4.57 8.96 24.04
C ILE A 392 3.39 9.31 24.94
N GLU A 393 2.51 10.16 24.43
CA GLU A 393 1.33 10.63 25.16
C GLU A 393 0.13 10.74 24.22
N ARG A 394 -1.07 10.76 24.79
CA ARG A 394 -2.31 11.03 24.04
C ARG A 394 -2.65 10.02 22.95
N ASN A 395 -2.21 8.76 23.09
CA ASN A 395 -2.51 7.69 22.15
C ASN A 395 -3.66 6.80 22.64
N ASN A 396 -4.32 6.12 21.71
CA ASN A 396 -5.22 5.00 21.95
C ASN A 396 -4.48 3.70 21.70
N ILE A 397 -3.86 3.15 22.74
CA ILE A 397 -3.10 1.90 22.70
C ILE A 397 -3.98 0.79 23.27
N HIS A 398 -4.56 -0.04 22.41
CA HIS A 398 -5.43 -1.13 22.84
C HIS A 398 -4.61 -2.37 23.17
N TYR A 399 -4.70 -2.85 24.41
CA TYR A 399 -4.16 -4.15 24.77
C TYR A 399 -4.82 -5.26 23.93
N SER A 400 -4.02 -6.03 23.19
CA SER A 400 -4.51 -7.09 22.29
C SER A 400 -4.78 -8.43 23.00
N GLY A 401 -4.61 -8.49 24.34
CA GLY A 401 -4.67 -9.75 25.09
C GLY A 401 -3.39 -10.58 24.99
N ARG A 402 -2.37 -10.10 24.27
CA ARG A 402 -1.08 -10.76 24.02
C ARG A 402 0.02 -9.72 23.92
N GLY A 403 1.26 -10.12 24.20
CA GLY A 403 2.41 -9.22 24.06
C GLY A 403 2.45 -8.08 25.08
N TRP A 404 3.32 -7.11 24.82
CA TRP A 404 3.56 -5.94 25.67
C TRP A 404 2.87 -4.68 25.12
N LEU A 405 2.42 -3.79 25.99
CA LEU A 405 1.99 -2.44 25.61
C LEU A 405 3.22 -1.62 25.20
N VAL A 406 4.24 -1.63 26.06
CA VAL A 406 5.54 -1.02 25.79
C VAL A 406 6.62 -1.98 26.26
N SER A 407 7.68 -2.18 25.47
CA SER A 407 8.86 -2.91 25.93
C SER A 407 10.15 -2.23 25.53
N GLY A 408 11.22 -2.39 26.29
CA GLY A 408 12.46 -1.70 25.98
C GLY A 408 13.62 -1.93 26.93
N TYR A 409 14.79 -1.44 26.54
CA TYR A 409 15.94 -1.36 27.44
C TYR A 409 16.78 -0.10 27.25
N ALA A 410 17.50 0.28 28.32
CA ALA A 410 18.42 1.42 28.35
C ALA A 410 17.78 2.73 27.88
N VAL A 411 16.61 3.04 28.41
CA VAL A 411 15.89 4.28 28.08
C VAL A 411 16.47 5.40 28.95
N HIS A 412 17.38 6.21 28.42
CA HIS A 412 18.15 7.20 29.18
C HIS A 412 17.40 8.54 29.29
N TRP A 413 16.27 8.55 29.99
CA TRP A 413 15.62 9.80 30.40
C TRP A 413 16.48 10.49 31.47
N GLN A 414 17.34 11.42 31.04
CA GLN A 414 18.05 12.40 31.87
C GLN A 414 18.33 11.96 33.33
N GLU A 415 19.44 11.26 33.58
CA GLU A 415 19.96 10.91 34.94
C GLU A 415 18.99 10.20 35.91
N ALA A 416 17.74 9.95 35.53
CA ALA A 416 16.69 9.39 36.36
C ALA A 416 16.21 8.06 35.77
N LYS A 417 16.15 7.01 36.60
CA LYS A 417 15.59 5.69 36.24
C LYS A 417 14.07 5.72 36.23
N SER A 418 13.48 6.64 35.47
CA SER A 418 12.03 6.80 35.35
C SER A 418 11.62 7.03 33.91
N VAL A 419 10.53 6.39 33.49
CA VAL A 419 9.89 6.60 32.18
C VAL A 419 8.42 6.99 32.38
N SER A 420 7.93 7.90 31.54
CA SER A 420 6.56 8.43 31.65
C SER A 420 5.80 8.29 30.33
N PHE A 421 4.54 7.83 30.43
CA PHE A 421 3.62 7.62 29.32
C PHE A 421 2.23 8.21 29.64
N PRO A 422 2.14 9.52 29.92
CA PRO A 422 0.93 10.11 30.46
C PRO A 422 -0.16 10.25 29.39
N HIS A 423 -1.41 10.42 29.83
CA HIS A 423 -2.55 10.77 28.97
C HIS A 423 -2.85 9.77 27.86
N ASN A 424 -2.37 8.53 27.95
CA ASN A 424 -2.70 7.46 27.01
C ASN A 424 -3.97 6.71 27.47
N TYR A 425 -4.75 6.24 26.51
CA TYR A 425 -5.78 5.22 26.71
C TYR A 425 -5.16 3.85 26.45
N TRP A 426 -5.29 2.91 27.39
CA TRP A 426 -4.62 1.60 27.34
C TRP A 426 -5.55 0.41 27.06
N GLY A 427 -6.87 0.65 26.98
CA GLY A 427 -7.87 -0.42 26.99
C GLY A 427 -7.97 -1.16 28.34
N LEU A 428 -7.29 -0.65 29.37
CA LEU A 428 -7.27 -1.13 30.75
C LEU A 428 -7.55 0.06 31.67
N THR A 429 -8.23 -0.19 32.80
CA THR A 429 -8.70 0.89 33.69
C THR A 429 -7.84 1.05 34.94
N GLU A 430 -7.08 0.03 35.33
CA GLU A 430 -6.25 0.05 36.55
C GLU A 430 -4.78 0.29 36.23
N VAL A 431 -4.12 1.16 37.00
CA VAL A 431 -2.69 1.49 36.83
C VAL A 431 -1.80 0.25 36.91
N ASN A 432 -2.06 -0.63 37.87
CA ASN A 432 -1.27 -1.84 38.06
C ASN A 432 -1.37 -2.79 36.87
N ASP A 433 -2.53 -2.87 36.22
CA ASP A 433 -2.73 -3.72 35.04
C ASP A 433 -1.96 -3.15 33.85
N VAL A 434 -1.97 -1.83 33.66
CA VAL A 434 -1.19 -1.18 32.60
C VAL A 434 0.31 -1.40 32.82
N VAL A 435 0.80 -1.11 34.03
CA VAL A 435 2.22 -1.27 34.38
C VAL A 435 2.66 -2.73 34.25
N HIS A 436 1.79 -3.70 34.54
CA HIS A 436 2.08 -5.12 34.34
C HIS A 436 2.44 -5.46 32.89
N TYR A 437 1.92 -4.72 31.90
CA TYR A 437 2.22 -4.90 30.48
C TYR A 437 3.23 -3.90 29.92
N ILE A 438 3.99 -3.22 30.77
CA ILE A 438 5.11 -2.36 30.38
C ILE A 438 6.41 -2.99 30.90
N ASP A 439 7.28 -3.42 29.99
CA ASP A 439 8.55 -4.05 30.32
C ASP A 439 9.74 -3.20 29.86
N VAL A 440 10.16 -2.23 30.69
CA VAL A 440 11.28 -1.34 30.40
C VAL A 440 12.38 -1.54 31.42
N ARG A 441 13.57 -1.97 30.96
CA ARG A 441 14.70 -2.36 31.83
C ARG A 441 15.98 -1.62 31.50
N ASP A 442 16.98 -1.74 32.36
CA ASP A 442 18.34 -1.34 32.03
C ASP A 442 19.04 -2.49 31.27
N ASN A 443 20.10 -2.18 30.52
CA ASN A 443 20.94 -3.21 29.87
C ASN A 443 21.69 -4.07 30.89
N ASP A 444 21.94 -3.52 32.08
CA ASP A 444 22.58 -4.23 33.17
C ASP A 444 21.54 -4.83 34.13
N SER A 445 21.41 -6.16 34.09
CA SER A 445 20.53 -6.96 34.94
C SER A 445 20.79 -6.82 36.45
N ALA A 446 21.94 -6.28 36.85
CA ALA A 446 22.26 -6.01 38.26
C ALA A 446 21.67 -4.71 38.79
N THR A 447 21.02 -3.91 37.94
CA THR A 447 20.53 -2.59 38.32
C THR A 447 19.03 -2.55 38.62
N GLN A 448 18.61 -1.56 39.43
CA GLN A 448 17.20 -1.37 39.75
C GLN A 448 16.36 -1.13 38.48
N PRO A 449 15.15 -1.73 38.40
CA PRO A 449 14.23 -1.52 37.29
C PRO A 449 13.77 -0.07 37.20
N TYR A 450 13.30 0.35 36.02
CA TYR A 450 12.76 1.68 35.83
C TYR A 450 11.46 1.86 36.62
N SER A 451 11.31 3.04 37.23
CA SER A 451 10.00 3.52 37.70
C SER A 451 9.14 3.89 36.50
N ILE A 452 7.97 3.28 36.39
CA ILE A 452 7.04 3.50 35.27
C ILE A 452 5.89 4.40 35.74
N PHE A 453 5.69 5.51 35.04
CA PHE A 453 4.59 6.45 35.27
C PHE A 453 3.65 6.44 34.06
N VAL A 454 2.37 6.17 34.28
CA VAL A 454 1.34 6.10 33.21
C VAL A 454 0.18 7.06 33.46
N GLU A 455 0.23 7.82 34.55
CA GLU A 455 -0.86 8.69 34.96
C GLU A 455 -0.81 10.06 34.27
N PRO A 456 -1.98 10.66 33.98
CA PRO A 456 -3.30 10.05 34.16
C PRO A 456 -3.61 9.02 33.07
N ILE A 457 -4.21 7.90 33.47
CA ILE A 457 -4.82 6.93 32.53
C ILE A 457 -6.18 7.46 32.13
N LEU A 458 -6.49 7.38 30.83
CA LEU A 458 -7.82 7.74 30.33
C LEU A 458 -8.79 6.57 30.40
N THR A 459 -10.02 6.85 30.83
CA THR A 459 -11.12 5.89 30.88
C THR A 459 -11.79 5.70 29.52
N GLU A 460 -11.65 6.67 28.62
CA GLU A 460 -12.21 6.65 27.27
C GLU A 460 -11.12 6.94 26.23
N PRO A 461 -11.23 6.38 25.00
CA PRO A 461 -10.31 6.69 23.92
C PRO A 461 -10.38 8.17 23.51
N HIS A 462 -9.26 8.74 23.08
CA HIS A 462 -9.21 10.03 22.40
C HIS A 462 -10.06 9.98 21.13
N GLY A 463 -11.09 10.83 21.05
CA GLY A 463 -12.00 10.88 19.91
C GLY A 463 -11.37 11.45 18.62
N ASP A 464 -10.26 12.18 18.75
CA ASP A 464 -9.53 12.82 17.66
C ASP A 464 -8.22 12.09 17.28
N ALA A 465 -7.99 10.90 17.85
CA ALA A 465 -6.87 10.03 17.49
C ALA A 465 -7.13 9.24 16.20
N GLY A 466 -6.03 8.89 15.52
CA GLY A 466 -6.02 8.24 14.22
C GLY A 466 -6.13 9.22 13.04
N PRO A 467 -6.14 8.70 11.80
CA PRO A 467 -6.07 9.53 10.60
C PRO A 467 -7.24 10.48 10.44
N ARG A 468 -6.95 11.68 9.93
CA ARG A 468 -7.90 12.77 9.72
C ARG A 468 -8.30 12.98 8.25
#